data_AF-A0A3D5HRQ5-F1
#
_entry.id   AF-A0A3D5HRQ5-F1
#
_cell.length_a   1.000
_cell.length_b   1.000
_cell.length_c   1.000
_cell.angle_alpha   90.00
_cell.angle_beta   90.00
_cell.angle_gamma   90.00
#
_symmetry.space_group_name_H-M   'P 1'
#
loop_
_entity.id
_entity.type
_entity.pdbx_description
1 polymer ?
#
loop_
_entity_poly.entity_id
_entity_poly.type
_entity_poly.pdbx_seq_one_letter_code
_entity_poly.pdbx_strand_id
1 'polypeptide(L)'
;MTKLEIIYRHFCTNYRLTIDSRKVVPGSIYLALKGERFDGNQFAQQALESGASLVVVDNDKYNIEDERVMLVEDSLKTLQSLATHHRKSLNIPVIALTGSNGKTT
;
A
#
# COMPACT_ATOMS: atom_id res chain seq x y z
N MET A 1 -10.01 -11.83 11.33
CA MET A 1 -9.84 -10.57 10.59
C MET A 1 -9.21 -10.90 9.25
N THR A 2 -9.69 -10.27 8.18
CA THR A 2 -9.09 -10.41 6.85
C THR A 2 -7.76 -9.66 6.77
N LYS A 3 -6.86 -10.02 5.84
CA LYS A 3 -5.62 -9.26 5.61
C LYS A 3 -5.90 -7.78 5.34
N LEU A 4 -6.95 -7.50 4.58
CA LEU A 4 -7.41 -6.14 4.29
C LEU A 4 -7.76 -5.35 5.57
N GLU A 5 -8.49 -5.96 6.51
CA GLU A 5 -8.85 -5.30 7.79
C GLU A 5 -7.62 -4.98 8.64
N ILE A 6 -6.62 -5.88 8.64
CA ILE A 6 -5.36 -5.66 9.36
C ILE A 6 -4.63 -4.48 8.72
N ILE A 7 -4.42 -4.49 7.39
CA ILE A 7 -3.76 -3.39 6.67
C ILE A 7 -4.51 -2.07 6.90
N TYR A 8 -5.84 -2.07 6.86
CA TYR A 8 -6.63 -0.87 7.08
C TYR A 8 -6.50 -0.33 8.51
N ARG A 9 -6.44 -1.22 9.52
CA ARG A 9 -6.16 -0.80 10.89
C ARG A 9 -4.80 -0.12 11.02
N HIS A 10 -3.74 -0.71 10.44
CA HIS A 10 -2.42 -0.08 10.40
C HIS A 10 -2.46 1.27 9.69
N PHE A 11 -3.22 1.37 8.59
CA PHE A 11 -3.37 2.61 7.84
C PHE A 11 -4.02 3.69 8.70
N CYS A 12 -5.05 3.37 9.47
CA CYS A 12 -5.72 4.33 10.36
C CYS A 12 -4.86 4.79 11.55
N THR A 13 -3.78 4.08 11.90
CA THR A 13 -2.89 4.50 13.01
C THR A 13 -2.08 5.75 12.63
N ASN A 14 -1.49 5.77 11.43
CA ASN A 14 -0.56 6.83 11.02
C ASN A 14 -0.95 7.55 9.72
N TYR A 15 -1.93 7.05 8.97
CA TYR A 15 -2.33 7.50 7.63
C TYR A 15 -1.18 7.62 6.64
N ARG A 16 -0.15 6.79 6.81
CA ARG A 16 1.05 6.77 5.95
C ARG A 16 1.09 5.45 5.18
N LEU A 17 0.87 5.54 3.87
CA LEU A 17 1.06 4.44 2.94
C LEU A 17 1.84 4.95 1.74
N THR A 18 2.84 4.19 1.31
CA THR A 18 3.62 4.49 0.10
C THR A 18 3.85 3.22 -0.71
N ILE A 19 3.89 3.38 -2.04
CA ILE A 19 4.31 2.35 -3.00
C ILE A 19 5.75 2.54 -3.47
N ASP A 20 6.40 3.61 -2.99
CA ASP A 20 7.79 3.97 -3.31
C ASP A 20 8.64 3.78 -2.05
N SER A 21 9.56 2.82 -2.09
CA SER A 21 10.43 2.46 -0.96
C SER A 21 11.32 3.63 -0.52
N ARG A 22 11.66 4.54 -1.45
CA ARG A 22 12.47 5.74 -1.18
C ARG A 22 11.74 6.78 -0.34
N LYS A 23 10.42 6.65 -0.19
CA LYS A 23 9.56 7.55 0.61
C LYS A 23 9.12 6.92 1.92
N VAL A 24 9.63 5.73 2.26
CA VAL A 24 9.34 5.10 3.54
C VAL A 24 9.97 5.95 4.65
N VAL A 25 9.16 6.20 5.67
CA VAL A 25 9.56 6.86 6.91
C VAL A 25 9.02 6.01 8.06
N PRO A 26 9.54 6.17 9.30
CA PRO A 26 9.04 5.44 10.45
C PRO A 26 7.52 5.50 10.58
N GLY A 27 6.88 4.34 10.67
CA GLY A 27 5.43 4.21 10.79
C GLY A 27 4.65 4.17 9.46
N SER A 28 5.33 4.19 8.32
CA SER A 28 4.70 3.99 7.00
C SER A 28 4.34 2.53 6.75
N ILE A 29 3.24 2.32 6.03
CA ILE A 29 3.01 1.08 5.29
C ILE A 29 3.71 1.18 3.95
N TYR A 30 4.56 0.20 3.62
CA TYR A 30 5.08 0.02 2.28
C TYR A 30 4.28 -1.06 1.56
N LEU A 31 3.77 -0.77 0.37
CA LEU A 31 3.04 -1.73 -0.45
C LEU A 31 3.80 -1.94 -1.76
N ALA A 32 4.37 -3.13 -1.92
CA ALA A 32 5.22 -3.48 -3.04
C ALA A 32 4.38 -3.72 -4.31
N LEU A 33 4.43 -2.78 -5.25
CA LEU A 33 3.82 -2.96 -6.56
C LEU A 33 4.83 -3.48 -7.58
N LYS A 34 4.37 -4.41 -8.42
CA LYS A 34 5.12 -4.89 -9.58
C LYS A 34 4.60 -4.22 -10.85
N GLY A 35 5.47 -3.48 -11.53
CA GLY A 35 5.25 -2.94 -12.87
C GLY A 35 6.04 -3.72 -13.93
N GLU A 36 5.96 -3.30 -15.19
CA GLU A 36 6.63 -3.98 -16.31
C GLU A 36 8.16 -3.97 -16.20
N ARG A 37 8.74 -2.90 -15.63
CA ARG A 37 10.20 -2.70 -15.54
C ARG A 37 10.77 -2.79 -14.13
N PHE A 38 9.91 -2.92 -13.13
CA PHE A 38 10.28 -2.74 -11.73
C PHE A 38 9.43 -3.63 -10.83
N ASP A 39 10.07 -4.36 -9.93
CA ASP A 39 9.39 -5.20 -8.94
C ASP A 39 9.64 -4.61 -7.55
N GLY A 40 8.62 -3.95 -6.99
CA GLY A 40 8.68 -3.36 -5.65
C GLY A 40 9.00 -4.37 -4.55
N ASN A 41 8.71 -5.66 -4.76
CA ASN A 41 8.96 -6.67 -3.73
C ASN A 41 10.45 -6.79 -3.40
N GLN A 42 11.33 -6.44 -4.34
CA GLN A 42 12.79 -6.40 -4.14
C GLN A 42 13.23 -5.44 -3.02
N PHE A 43 12.39 -4.48 -2.65
CA PHE A 43 12.70 -3.45 -1.66
C PHE A 43 12.02 -3.70 -0.32
N ALA A 44 11.47 -4.90 -0.10
CA ALA A 44 10.83 -5.26 1.17
C ALA A 44 11.77 -5.07 2.36
N GLN A 45 12.99 -5.61 2.28
CA GLN A 45 14.01 -5.46 3.32
C GLN A 45 14.38 -3.99 3.56
N GLN A 46 14.61 -3.23 2.48
CA GLN A 46 14.93 -1.80 2.58
C GLN A 46 13.82 -1.00 3.27
N ALA A 47 12.55 -1.33 3.00
CA ALA A 47 11.42 -0.68 3.64
C ALA A 47 11.35 -0.98 5.15
N LEU A 48 11.64 -2.22 5.56
CA LEU A 48 11.74 -2.59 6.99
C LEU A 48 12.83 -1.77 7.70
N GLU A 49 14.01 -1.67 7.08
CA GLU A 49 15.15 -0.91 7.60
C GLU A 49 14.86 0.58 7.68
N SER A 50 14.05 1.11 6.75
CA SER A 50 13.60 2.50 6.74
C SER A 50 12.49 2.79 7.76
N GLY A 51 12.08 1.79 8.55
CA GLY A 51 11.11 1.95 9.64
C GLY A 51 9.65 1.73 9.23
N ALA A 52 9.38 1.02 8.13
CA ALA A 52 8.01 0.63 7.80
C ALA A 52 7.37 -0.15 8.96
N SER A 53 6.15 0.25 9.35
CA SER A 53 5.35 -0.48 10.35
C SER A 53 4.68 -1.72 9.76
N LEU A 54 4.54 -1.76 8.44
CA LEU A 54 4.02 -2.90 7.70
C LEU A 54 4.57 -2.87 6.27
N VAL A 55 4.99 -4.02 5.77
CA VAL A 55 5.49 -4.23 4.41
C VAL A 55 4.60 -5.28 3.75
N VAL A 56 3.87 -4.87 2.72
CA VAL A 56 2.95 -5.75 1.97
C VAL A 56 3.62 -6.18 0.69
N VAL A 57 3.77 -7.49 0.50
CA VAL A 57 4.39 -8.13 -0.67
C VAL A 57 3.42 -9.11 -1.31
N ASP A 58 3.53 -9.36 -2.61
CA ASP A 58 2.72 -10.36 -3.34
C ASP A 58 3.55 -11.48 -3.96
N ASN A 59 4.82 -11.55 -3.58
CA ASN A 59 5.74 -12.57 -4.05
C ASN A 59 6.41 -13.24 -2.85
N ASP A 60 6.17 -14.55 -2.71
CA ASP A 60 6.64 -15.37 -1.60
C ASP A 60 8.18 -15.35 -1.44
N LYS A 61 8.94 -15.12 -2.52
CA LYS A 61 10.40 -14.94 -2.46
C LYS A 61 10.83 -13.80 -1.52
N TYR A 62 9.98 -12.79 -1.35
CA TYR A 62 10.25 -11.62 -0.50
C TYR A 62 9.41 -11.61 0.78
N ASN A 63 8.77 -12.73 1.10
CA ASN A 63 8.09 -12.96 2.36
C ASN A 63 9.12 -13.26 3.47
N ILE A 64 9.85 -12.22 3.86
CA ILE A 64 10.90 -12.27 4.88
C ILE A 64 10.28 -12.69 6.22
N GLU A 65 11.00 -13.48 7.01
CA GLU A 65 10.62 -13.86 8.38
C GLU A 65 10.68 -12.66 9.34
N ASP A 66 9.74 -11.72 9.19
CA ASP A 66 9.55 -10.56 10.04
C ASP A 66 8.03 -10.35 10.23
N GLU A 67 7.59 -10.11 11.46
CA GLU A 67 6.17 -9.94 11.80
C GLU A 67 5.51 -8.74 11.09
N ARG A 68 6.31 -7.80 10.60
CA ARG A 68 5.87 -6.62 9.85
C ARG A 68 5.71 -6.91 8.36
N VAL A 69 6.06 -8.10 7.88
CA VAL A 69 5.88 -8.49 6.47
C VAL A 69 4.59 -9.27 6.32
N MET A 70 3.77 -8.87 5.35
CA MET A 70 2.52 -9.53 5.02
C MET A 70 2.49 -9.90 3.54
N LEU A 71 2.54 -11.20 3.28
CA LEU A 71 2.27 -11.75 1.95
C LEU A 71 0.78 -11.64 1.62
N VAL A 72 0.44 -11.07 0.48
CA VAL A 72 -0.91 -11.03 -0.11
C VAL A 72 -0.91 -11.73 -1.46
N GLU A 73 -2.08 -11.97 -2.04
CA GLU A 73 -2.19 -12.61 -3.35
C GLU A 73 -1.83 -11.67 -4.51
N ASP A 74 -2.16 -10.38 -4.36
CA ASP A 74 -1.97 -9.36 -5.39
C ASP A 74 -1.91 -7.99 -4.70
N SER A 75 -0.76 -7.32 -4.78
CA SER A 75 -0.54 -6.03 -4.12
C SER A 75 -1.40 -4.93 -4.74
N LEU A 76 -1.57 -4.93 -6.07
CA LEU A 76 -2.38 -3.91 -6.76
C LEU A 76 -3.86 -4.01 -6.35
N LYS A 77 -4.42 -5.23 -6.33
CA LYS A 77 -5.79 -5.46 -5.85
C LYS A 77 -5.92 -5.08 -4.38
N THR A 78 -4.94 -5.41 -3.55
CA THR A 78 -4.93 -5.04 -2.13
C THR A 78 -4.99 -3.52 -1.96
N LEU A 79 -4.18 -2.77 -2.72
CA LEU A 79 -4.21 -1.30 -2.72
C LEU A 79 -5.56 -0.74 -3.17
N GLN A 80 -6.13 -1.28 -4.25
CA GLN A 80 -7.44 -0.88 -4.77
C GLN A 80 -8.56 -1.16 -3.77
N SER A 81 -8.54 -2.33 -3.11
CA SER A 81 -9.49 -2.71 -2.07
C SER A 81 -9.37 -1.80 -0.85
N LEU A 82 -8.15 -1.46 -0.43
CA LEU A 82 -7.90 -0.54 0.68
C LEU A 82 -8.44 0.86 0.38
N ALA A 83 -8.14 1.39 -0.80
CA ALA A 83 -8.64 2.69 -1.26
C ALA A 83 -10.18 2.69 -1.35
N THR A 84 -10.77 1.63 -1.89
CA THR A 84 -12.23 1.46 -1.98
C THR A 84 -12.88 1.41 -0.59
N HIS A 85 -12.27 0.65 0.34
CA HIS A 85 -12.76 0.53 1.70
C HIS A 85 -12.72 1.89 2.41
N HIS A 86 -11.59 2.60 2.33
CA HIS A 86 -11.46 3.93 2.89
C HIS A 86 -12.48 4.91 2.29
N ARG A 87 -12.60 4.93 0.96
CA ARG A 87 -13.56 5.77 0.24
C ARG A 87 -15.01 5.54 0.66
N LYS A 88 -15.41 4.29 0.90
CA LYS A 88 -16.75 3.92 1.38
C LYS A 88 -17.01 4.32 2.83
N SER A 89 -15.96 4.45 3.65
CA SER A 89 -16.09 4.91 5.04
C SER A 89 -16.34 6.41 5.17
N LEU A 90 -16.07 7.19 4.12
CA LEU A 90 -16.28 8.62 4.10
C LEU A 90 -17.73 8.95 3.74
N ASN A 91 -18.49 9.54 4.66
CA ASN A 91 -19.84 10.02 4.43
C ASN A 91 -19.86 11.48 3.94
N ILE A 92 -19.16 11.74 2.83
CA ILE A 92 -19.04 13.09 2.24
C ILE A 92 -19.39 13.04 0.74
N PRO A 93 -19.92 14.13 0.15
CA PRO A 93 -20.10 14.22 -1.29
C PRO A 93 -18.76 14.06 -2.01
N VAL A 94 -18.75 13.28 -3.10
CA VAL A 94 -17.54 13.12 -3.92
C VAL A 94 -17.88 13.27 -5.40
N ILE A 95 -17.09 14.10 -6.05
CA ILE A 95 -17.20 14.42 -7.48
C ILE A 95 -15.92 13.88 -8.16
N ALA A 96 -16.08 13.24 -9.32
CA ALA A 96 -14.97 12.81 -10.16
C ALA A 96 -15.04 13.53 -11.50
N LEU A 97 -13.92 14.10 -11.94
CA LEU A 97 -13.79 14.79 -13.22
C LEU A 97 -12.86 13.97 -14.13
N THR A 98 -13.27 13.77 -15.38
CA THR A 98 -12.52 13.04 -16.41
C THR A 98 -12.56 13.78 -17.74
N GLY A 99 -11.68 13.43 -18.66
CA GLY A 99 -11.56 14.06 -19.98
C GLY A 99 -10.14 13.98 -20.52
N SER A 100 -9.94 14.17 -21.82
CA SER A 100 -8.61 14.10 -22.44
C SER A 100 -7.73 15.28 -22.01
N ASN A 101 -8.28 16.50 -22.03
CA ASN A 101 -7.60 17.75 -21.66
C ASN A 101 -8.41 18.52 -20.59
N GLY A 102 -7.79 19.46 -19.87
CA GLY A 102 -8.50 20.38 -18.97
C GLY A 102 -8.96 19.81 -17.62
N LYS A 103 -8.50 18.62 -17.20
CA LYS A 103 -8.85 18.02 -15.89
C LYS A 103 -8.27 18.79 -14.69
N THR A 104 -7.19 19.54 -14.91
CA THR A 104 -6.42 20.23 -13.86
C THR A 104 -6.38 21.74 -14.10
N THR A 105 -7.08 22.25 -15.12
CA THR A 105 -7.09 23.67 -15.52
C THR A 105 -8.34 24.35 -14.97
#